data_AF-A0A6G0PC71-F1
#
_entry.id   AF-A0A6G0PC71-F1
#
_cell.length_a   1.000
_cell.length_b   1.000
_cell.length_c   1.000
_cell.angle_alpha   90.00
_cell.angle_beta   90.00
_cell.angle_gamma   90.00
#
_symmetry.space_group_name_H-M   'P 1'
#
loop_
_entity.id
_entity.type
_entity.pdbx_description
1 polymer ?
#
loop_
_entity_poly.entity_id
_entity_poly.type
_entity_poly.pdbx_seq_one_letter_code
_entity_poly.pdbx_strand_id
1 'polypeptide(L)'
;MELVETIDMTSLLEHYSDPSVNVMPVLQALDVVVRHLACQRLTVVGRDLYTLKDAHTLHGGKELCWGYHQAIRKAEAKLVLNLNETSAIFYTPGPLMQLVLSTLRIKDPRNARSLSEAGAEGSRLCAA
;
A
#
# COMPACT_ATOMS: atom_id res chain seq x y z
N MET A 1 7.94 -11.89 -25.02
CA MET A 1 7.61 -12.59 -23.76
C MET A 1 8.27 -13.95 -23.84
N GLU A 2 9.06 -14.30 -22.83
CA GLU A 2 9.70 -15.60 -22.72
C GLU A 2 8.94 -16.42 -21.67
N LEU A 3 8.64 -17.68 -21.97
CA LEU A 3 8.01 -18.59 -21.02
C LEU A 3 9.06 -19.00 -19.99
N VAL A 4 8.86 -18.65 -18.73
CA VAL A 4 9.77 -19.03 -17.63
C VAL A 4 9.35 -20.37 -17.04
N GLU A 5 8.07 -20.54 -16.73
CA GLU A 5 7.55 -21.73 -16.06
C GLU A 5 6.04 -21.86 -16.30
N THR A 6 5.54 -23.10 -16.25
CA THR A 6 4.12 -23.42 -16.18
C THR A 6 3.78 -23.80 -14.75
N ILE A 7 2.87 -23.07 -14.11
CA ILE A 7 2.42 -23.35 -12.73
C ILE A 7 1.22 -24.28 -12.79
N ASP A 8 1.35 -25.47 -12.20
CA ASP A 8 0.24 -26.42 -12.10
C ASP A 8 -0.70 -26.07 -10.93
N MET A 9 -1.94 -25.70 -11.27
CA MET A 9 -2.95 -25.31 -10.30
C MET A 9 -3.49 -26.49 -9.48
N THR A 10 -3.33 -27.75 -9.93
CA THR A 10 -3.76 -28.92 -9.16
C THR A 10 -2.90 -29.17 -7.94
N SER A 11 -1.66 -28.69 -7.94
CA SER A 11 -0.73 -28.80 -6.80
C SER A 11 -1.29 -28.21 -5.50
N LEU A 12 -2.23 -27.25 -5.59
CA LEU A 12 -2.98 -26.76 -4.44
C LEU A 12 -3.92 -27.81 -3.85
N LEU A 13 -4.67 -28.53 -4.69
CA LEU A 13 -5.58 -29.58 -4.27
C LEU A 13 -4.80 -30.80 -3.76
N GLU A 14 -3.72 -31.15 -4.44
CA GLU A 14 -2.80 -32.21 -4.02
C GLU A 14 -2.18 -31.89 -2.66
N HIS A 15 -1.78 -30.63 -2.43
CA HIS A 15 -1.23 -30.20 -1.15
C HIS A 15 -2.19 -30.37 0.04
N TYR A 16 -3.51 -30.37 -0.18
CA TYR A 16 -4.47 -30.67 0.88
C TYR A 16 -4.48 -32.15 1.29
N SER A 17 -4.10 -33.04 0.37
CA SER A 17 -3.99 -34.47 0.62
C SER A 17 -2.57 -34.88 1.06
N ASP A 18 -1.57 -34.18 0.54
CA ASP A 18 -0.15 -34.39 0.83
C ASP A 18 0.58 -33.06 1.10
N PRO A 19 0.84 -32.72 2.38
CA PRO A 19 1.53 -31.49 2.75
C PRO A 19 2.97 -31.35 2.23
N SER A 20 3.57 -32.41 1.67
CA SER A 20 4.91 -32.35 1.08
C SER A 20 4.96 -31.63 -0.27
N VAL A 21 3.81 -31.52 -0.96
CA VAL A 21 3.70 -30.82 -2.24
C VAL A 21 3.94 -29.32 -2.03
N ASN A 22 4.78 -28.69 -2.86
CA ASN A 22 5.06 -27.27 -2.75
C ASN A 22 3.90 -26.42 -3.32
N VAL A 23 3.10 -25.83 -2.43
CA VAL A 23 1.95 -25.00 -2.80
C VAL A 23 2.31 -23.54 -3.12
N MET A 24 3.55 -23.13 -2.88
CA MET A 24 3.94 -21.71 -2.93
C MET A 24 3.78 -21.07 -4.33
N PRO A 25 4.17 -21.71 -5.45
CA PRO A 25 4.01 -21.12 -6.78
C PRO A 25 2.55 -20.78 -7.10
N VAL A 26 1.62 -21.69 -6.80
CA VAL A 26 0.17 -21.47 -7.00
C VAL A 26 -0.35 -20.35 -6.10
N LEU A 27 0.05 -20.31 -4.82
CA LEU A 27 -0.37 -19.23 -3.92
C LEU A 27 0.12 -17.87 -4.39
N GLN A 28 1.36 -17.77 -4.89
CA GLN A 28 1.90 -16.52 -5.42
C GLN A 28 1.18 -16.10 -6.71
N ALA A 29 0.97 -17.03 -7.64
CA ALA A 29 0.23 -16.76 -8.88
C ALA A 29 -1.18 -16.26 -8.58
N LEU A 30 -1.88 -16.91 -7.64
CA LEU A 30 -3.21 -16.49 -7.21
C LEU A 30 -3.20 -15.12 -6.54
N ASP A 31 -2.22 -14.82 -5.67
CA ASP A 31 -2.11 -13.50 -5.03
C ASP A 31 -1.97 -12.39 -6.08
N VAL A 32 -1.11 -12.60 -7.09
CA VAL A 32 -0.92 -11.67 -8.23
C VAL A 32 -2.22 -11.47 -9.01
N VAL A 33 -2.92 -12.55 -9.36
CA VAL A 33 -4.17 -12.48 -10.13
C VAL A 33 -5.25 -11.72 -9.35
N VAL A 34 -5.47 -12.09 -8.10
CA VAL A 34 -6.55 -11.56 -7.26
C VAL A 34 -6.37 -10.07 -6.94
N ARG A 35 -5.12 -9.59 -6.85
CA ARG A 35 -4.83 -8.16 -6.63
C ARG A 35 -4.63 -7.35 -7.92
N HIS A 36 -4.62 -7.99 -9.10
CA HIS A 36 -4.20 -7.35 -10.35
C HIS A 36 -4.97 -6.06 -10.65
N LEU A 37 -6.30 -6.12 -10.64
CA LEU A 37 -7.14 -4.96 -10.93
C LEU A 37 -7.00 -3.86 -9.87
N ALA A 38 -6.84 -4.25 -8.60
CA ALA A 38 -6.66 -3.30 -7.51
C ALA A 38 -5.32 -2.56 -7.65
N CYS A 39 -4.23 -3.27 -7.96
CA CYS A 39 -2.92 -2.67 -8.22
C CYS A 39 -2.91 -1.71 -9.42
N GLN A 40 -3.82 -1.87 -10.39
CA GLN A 40 -3.95 -0.93 -11.51
C GLN A 40 -4.72 0.35 -11.14
N ARG A 41 -5.51 0.34 -10.05
CA ARG A 41 -6.47 1.42 -9.73
C ARG A 41 -6.17 2.13 -8.42
N LEU A 42 -5.42 1.51 -7.53
CA LEU A 42 -5.16 1.94 -6.16
C LEU A 42 -3.66 2.11 -5.92
N THR A 43 -3.31 2.84 -4.87
CA THR A 43 -1.92 2.96 -4.42
C THR A 43 -1.56 1.73 -3.58
N VAL A 44 -0.51 1.01 -4.00
CA VAL A 44 -0.06 -0.22 -3.33
C VAL A 44 1.07 0.11 -2.36
N VAL A 45 0.90 -0.26 -1.09
CA VAL A 45 1.98 -0.25 -0.10
C VAL A 45 2.06 -1.63 0.52
N GLY A 46 3.08 -2.41 0.17
CA GLY A 46 3.17 -3.81 0.58
C GLY A 46 1.96 -4.63 0.11
N ARG A 47 1.14 -5.09 1.07
CA ARG A 47 -0.13 -5.83 0.80
C ARG A 47 -1.38 -4.98 0.96
N ASP A 48 -1.20 -3.70 1.26
CA ASP A 48 -2.29 -2.76 1.48
C ASP A 48 -2.54 -1.96 0.20
N LEU A 49 -3.82 -1.67 -0.03
CA LEU A 49 -4.34 -1.03 -1.22
C LEU A 49 -5.16 0.19 -0.80
N TYR A 50 -4.74 1.39 -1.20
CA TYR A 50 -5.32 2.66 -0.76
C TYR A 50 -5.98 3.42 -1.91
N THR A 51 -7.15 4.00 -1.63
CA THR A 51 -7.74 5.03 -2.51
C THR A 51 -7.24 6.39 -2.08
N LEU A 52 -6.69 7.16 -3.03
CA LEU A 52 -6.37 8.58 -2.82
C LEU A 52 -7.59 9.49 -3.10
N LYS A 53 -8.71 8.90 -3.53
CA LYS A 53 -9.99 9.61 -3.67
C LYS A 53 -10.68 9.69 -2.31
N ASP A 54 -11.39 10.79 -2.09
CA ASP A 54 -12.18 11.03 -0.87
C ASP A 54 -11.33 10.95 0.41
N ALA A 55 -10.05 11.32 0.30
CA ALA A 55 -9.13 11.37 1.42
C ALA A 55 -9.53 12.47 2.41
N HIS A 56 -9.29 12.24 3.69
CA HIS A 56 -9.56 13.22 4.73
C HIS A 56 -8.35 14.13 4.93
N THR A 57 -8.49 15.42 4.61
CA THR A 57 -7.38 16.39 4.74
C THR A 57 -6.90 16.53 6.18
N LEU A 58 -5.60 16.47 6.37
CA LEU A 58 -4.89 16.71 7.62
C LEU A 58 -4.03 17.99 7.52
N HIS A 59 -3.51 18.42 8.66
CA HIS A 59 -2.59 19.55 8.73
C HIS A 59 -1.23 19.19 8.14
N GLY A 60 -0.54 20.20 7.58
CA GLY A 60 0.84 20.04 7.10
C GLY A 60 0.94 19.41 5.70
N GLY A 61 -0.07 19.59 4.84
CA GLY A 61 -0.08 19.04 3.48
C GLY A 61 -0.16 17.51 3.46
N LYS A 62 -0.92 16.94 4.41
CA LYS A 62 -1.13 15.50 4.55
C LYS A 62 -2.60 15.16 4.42
N GLU A 63 -2.90 13.93 4.08
CA GLU A 63 -4.26 13.41 3.99
C GLU A 63 -4.31 11.97 4.51
N LEU A 64 -5.38 11.62 5.21
CA LEU A 64 -5.67 10.25 5.63
C LEU A 64 -6.43 9.56 4.50
N CYS A 65 -5.84 8.50 3.95
CA CYS A 65 -6.43 7.68 2.91
C CYS A 65 -6.90 6.35 3.49
N TRP A 66 -8.07 5.91 3.05
CA TRP A 66 -8.64 4.62 3.42
C TRP A 66 -8.21 3.54 2.44
N GLY A 67 -8.15 2.31 2.91
CA GLY A 67 -7.72 1.18 2.12
C GLY A 67 -8.10 -0.15 2.75
N TYR A 68 -7.58 -1.22 2.17
CA TYR A 68 -7.69 -2.57 2.72
C TYR A 68 -6.40 -3.35 2.55
N HIS A 69 -6.08 -4.16 3.55
CA HIS A 69 -5.09 -5.22 3.44
C HIS A 69 -5.71 -6.42 2.74
N GLN A 70 -5.02 -6.98 1.74
CA GLN A 70 -5.46 -8.17 1.01
C GLN A 70 -4.37 -9.25 1.02
N ALA A 71 -4.74 -10.46 1.42
CA ALA A 71 -3.84 -11.61 1.31
C ALA A 71 -4.60 -12.92 1.08
N ILE A 72 -4.18 -13.70 0.09
CA ILE A 72 -4.61 -15.10 0.00
C ILE A 72 -3.86 -15.93 1.03
N ARG A 73 -4.59 -16.77 1.75
CA ARG A 73 -4.03 -17.70 2.73
C ARG A 73 -4.57 -19.10 2.48
N LYS A 74 -3.70 -20.09 2.66
CA LYS A 74 -4.12 -21.47 2.84
C LYS A 74 -4.74 -21.64 4.23
N ALA A 75 -5.97 -22.13 4.32
CA ALA A 75 -6.56 -22.70 5.54
C ALA A 75 -6.55 -24.23 5.44
N GLU A 76 -7.02 -24.97 6.45
CA GLU A 76 -6.89 -26.44 6.49
C GLU A 76 -7.48 -27.18 5.28
N ALA A 77 -8.62 -26.74 4.75
CA ALA A 77 -9.33 -27.42 3.66
C ALA A 77 -9.71 -26.51 2.48
N LYS A 78 -9.31 -25.24 2.53
CA LYS A 78 -9.70 -24.25 1.51
C LYS A 78 -8.73 -23.08 1.48
N LEU A 79 -8.78 -22.34 0.37
CA LEU A 79 -8.21 -21.00 0.32
C LEU A 79 -9.16 -20.00 0.95
N VAL A 80 -8.58 -19.01 1.63
CA VAL A 80 -9.32 -17.87 2.15
C VAL A 80 -8.67 -16.58 1.66
N LEU A 81 -9.50 -15.61 1.32
CA LEU A 81 -9.06 -14.25 1.07
C LEU A 81 -9.20 -13.47 2.38
N ASN A 82 -8.08 -13.14 3.01
CA ASN A 82 -8.06 -12.28 4.20
C ASN A 82 -8.16 -10.82 3.75
N LEU A 83 -9.24 -10.15 4.16
CA LEU A 83 -9.51 -8.73 3.93
C LEU A 83 -9.63 -8.04 5.29
N ASN A 84 -8.90 -6.93 5.44
CA ASN A 84 -9.02 -6.09 6.63
C ASN A 84 -9.00 -4.62 6.22
N GLU A 85 -9.80 -3.78 6.89
CA GLU A 85 -9.78 -2.35 6.69
C GLU A 85 -8.46 -1.75 7.22
N THR A 86 -7.90 -0.78 6.50
CA THR A 86 -6.69 -0.06 6.91
C THR A 86 -6.80 1.40 6.50
N SER A 87 -5.98 2.24 7.12
CA SER A 87 -5.82 3.63 6.71
C SER A 87 -4.35 4.03 6.85
N ALA A 88 -3.90 4.93 5.99
CA ALA A 88 -2.53 5.45 6.02
C ALA A 88 -2.52 6.93 5.65
N ILE A 89 -1.48 7.63 6.09
CA ILE A 89 -1.29 9.04 5.81
C ILE A 89 -0.43 9.19 4.57
N PHE A 90 -0.93 9.95 3.60
CA PHE A 90 -0.21 10.34 2.39
C PHE A 90 0.02 11.85 2.37
N TYR A 91 0.93 12.31 1.50
CA TYR A 91 1.06 13.73 1.21
C TYR A 91 -0.04 14.16 0.25
N THR A 92 -0.64 15.33 0.52
CA THR A 92 -1.64 15.92 -0.37
C THR A 92 -1.03 16.16 -1.75
N PRO A 93 -1.66 15.69 -2.84
CA PRO A 93 -1.14 15.88 -4.18
C PRO A 93 -1.12 17.37 -4.55
N GLY A 94 -0.01 17.83 -5.11
CA GLY A 94 0.12 19.22 -5.55
C GLY A 94 1.56 19.67 -5.72
N PRO A 95 1.78 20.97 -6.00
CA PRO A 95 3.11 21.55 -6.13
C PRO A 95 3.95 21.35 -4.86
N LEU A 96 5.20 20.94 -5.00
CA LEU A 96 6.14 20.75 -3.89
C LEU A 96 6.20 21.97 -2.96
N MET A 97 6.21 23.17 -3.54
CA MET A 97 6.23 24.42 -2.77
C MET A 97 5.03 24.55 -1.84
N GLN A 98 3.84 24.15 -2.28
CA GLN A 98 2.63 24.19 -1.45
C GLN A 98 2.71 23.18 -0.30
N LEU A 99 3.28 21.99 -0.52
CA LEU A 99 3.53 21.01 0.53
C LEU A 99 4.53 21.56 1.57
N VAL A 100 5.63 22.16 1.12
CA VAL A 100 6.66 22.76 1.98
C VAL A 100 6.07 23.88 2.83
N LEU A 101 5.36 24.82 2.22
CA LEU A 101 4.66 25.90 2.91
C LEU A 101 3.65 25.37 3.93
N SER A 102 2.87 24.36 3.55
CA SER A 102 1.88 23.74 4.44
C SER A 102 2.54 23.06 5.63
N THR A 103 3.66 22.35 5.41
CA THR A 103 4.47 21.69 6.44
C THR A 103 5.06 22.70 7.43
N LEU A 104 5.58 23.82 6.91
CA LEU A 104 6.18 24.89 7.69
C LEU A 104 5.15 25.85 8.30
N ARG A 105 3.86 25.68 7.97
CA ARG A 105 2.75 26.58 8.35
C ARG A 105 2.98 28.03 7.90
N ILE A 106 3.61 28.21 6.74
CA ILE A 106 3.91 29.50 6.14
C ILE A 106 2.94 29.75 4.98
N LYS A 107 2.33 30.93 4.92
CA LYS A 107 1.40 31.30 3.84
C LYS A 107 2.10 31.87 2.60
N ASP A 108 3.27 32.49 2.78
CA ASP A 108 4.01 33.19 1.72
C ASP A 108 5.48 32.73 1.71
N PRO A 109 6.00 32.21 0.58
CA PRO A 109 7.41 31.83 0.45
C PRO A 109 8.42 32.88 0.90
N ARG A 110 8.08 34.16 0.78
CA ARG A 110 8.96 35.27 1.20
C ARG A 110 9.24 35.26 2.70
N ASN A 111 8.32 34.70 3.49
CA ASN A 111 8.44 34.59 4.94
C ASN A 111 9.27 33.37 5.38
N ALA A 112 9.70 32.49 4.45
CA ALA A 112 10.53 31.32 4.76
C ALA A 112 12.00 31.67 5.03
N ARG A 113 12.43 32.92 4.76
CA ARG A 113 13.83 33.35 4.90
C ARG A 113 14.35 33.41 6.33
N SER A 114 13.46 33.35 7.33
CA SER A 114 13.81 33.45 8.75
C SER A 114 13.81 32.09 9.48
N LEU A 115 13.72 30.98 8.76
CA LEU A 115 13.76 29.64 9.36
C LEU A 115 15.20 29.31 9.73
N SER A 116 15.53 29.40 11.02
CA SER A 116 16.76 28.79 11.55
C SER A 116 16.58 27.27 11.69
N GLU A 117 17.69 26.52 11.69
CA GLU A 117 17.74 25.05 11.71
C GLU A 117 17.01 24.38 12.91
N ALA A 118 16.54 25.15 13.88
CA ALA A 118 15.96 24.67 15.13
C ALA A 118 14.56 24.03 15.01
N GLY A 119 13.92 24.04 13.84
CA GLY A 119 12.53 23.58 13.65
C GLY A 119 12.34 22.15 13.11
N ALA A 120 13.41 21.38 12.92
CA ALA A 120 13.36 20.07 12.27
C ALA A 120 13.02 18.89 13.20
N GLU A 121 12.59 19.14 14.44
CA GLU A 121 12.08 18.08 15.32
C GLU A 121 10.55 18.01 15.24
N GLY A 122 10.02 16.83 14.85
CA GLY A 122 8.64 16.49 15.18
C GLY A 122 7.71 16.11 14.04
N SER A 123 8.21 15.69 12.89
CA SER A 123 7.41 14.84 12.00
C SER A 123 8.14 13.53 11.79
N ARG A 124 7.81 12.53 12.63
CA ARG A 124 8.04 11.14 12.26
C ARG A 124 7.41 10.95 10.89
N LEU A 125 8.27 10.79 9.87
CA LEU A 125 7.84 10.39 8.55
C LEU A 125 7.19 9.02 8.71
N CYS A 126 5.87 8.98 8.74
CA CYS A 126 5.16 7.78 8.29
C CYS A 126 5.28 7.79 6.76
N ALA A 127 6.46 7.44 6.26
CA ALA A 127 6.57 6.92 4.92
C ALA A 127 6.01 5.50 5.00
N ALA A 128 4.94 5.27 4.25
CA ALA A 128 4.37 3.95 4.05
C ALA A 128 5.34 3.12 3.18
#